data_AF-A0A0G2AMV0-F1
#
_entry.id   AF-A0A0G2AMV0-F1
#
_cell.length_a   1.000
_cell.length_b   1.000
_cell.length_c   1.000
_cell.angle_alpha   90.00
_cell.angle_beta   90.00
_cell.angle_gamma   90.00
#
_symmetry.space_group_name_H-M   'P 1'
#
loop_
_entity.id
_entity.type
_entity.pdbx_description
1 polymer ?
#
loop_
_entity_poly.entity_id
_entity_poly.type
_entity_poly.pdbx_seq_one_letter_code
_entity_poly.pdbx_strand_id
1 'polypeptide(L)'
;MNEERYESVKESLLGHMRNLFEELEEEVARSHEEKYALLEDALENASDVDELRVAFEQWHSDHADEIDLGYEADEIWDMAINLETK
;
A
#
# COMPACT_ATOMS: atom_id res chain seq x y z
N MET A 1 -21.95 1.29 2.44
CA MET A 1 -21.41 2.56 1.89
C MET A 1 -20.04 2.92 2.45
N ASN A 2 -19.80 2.98 3.77
CA ASN A 2 -18.42 3.23 4.26
C ASN A 2 -17.54 1.98 4.20
N GLU A 3 -18.10 0.81 4.52
CA GLU A 3 -17.42 -0.49 4.45
C GLU A 3 -17.05 -0.88 3.00
N GLU A 4 -17.99 -0.81 2.06
CA GLU A 4 -17.72 -1.05 0.62
C GLU A 4 -16.62 -0.14 0.05
N ARG A 5 -16.55 1.12 0.51
CA ARG A 5 -15.52 2.06 0.09
C ARG A 5 -14.18 1.75 0.75
N TYR A 6 -14.19 1.38 2.01
CA TYR A 6 -13.00 0.92 2.73
C TYR A 6 -12.40 -0.32 2.04
N GLU A 7 -13.22 -1.33 1.74
CA GLU A 7 -12.78 -2.55 1.08
C GLU A 7 -12.20 -2.27 -0.31
N SER A 8 -12.88 -1.48 -1.14
CA SER A 8 -12.39 -1.09 -2.48
C SER A 8 -11.06 -0.32 -2.42
N VAL A 9 -10.91 0.63 -1.48
CA VAL A 9 -9.65 1.37 -1.30
C VAL A 9 -8.53 0.45 -0.81
N LYS A 10 -8.82 -0.44 0.14
CA LYS A 10 -7.86 -1.43 0.65
C LYS A 10 -7.36 -2.34 -0.47
N GLU A 11 -8.28 -2.93 -1.24
CA GLU A 11 -7.95 -3.83 -2.34
C GLU A 11 -7.13 -3.13 -3.42
N SER A 12 -7.50 -1.90 -3.78
CA SER A 12 -6.78 -1.10 -4.78
C SER A 12 -5.36 -0.76 -4.33
N LEU A 13 -5.19 -0.37 -3.06
CA LEU A 13 -3.87 -0.06 -2.49
C LEU A 13 -2.97 -1.30 -2.41
N LEU A 14 -3.49 -2.42 -1.89
CA LEU A 14 -2.74 -3.68 -1.83
C LEU A 14 -2.37 -4.19 -3.22
N GLY A 15 -3.29 -4.10 -4.18
CA GLY A 15 -3.03 -4.48 -5.57
C GLY A 15 -1.94 -3.63 -6.22
N HIS A 16 -1.96 -2.31 -6.02
CA HIS A 16 -0.94 -1.42 -6.55
C HIS A 16 0.43 -1.67 -5.92
N MET A 17 0.48 -1.81 -4.59
CA MET A 17 1.71 -2.11 -3.86
C MET A 17 2.33 -3.45 -4.26
N ARG A 18 1.51 -4.47 -4.50
CA ARG A 18 1.98 -5.76 -5.03
C ARG A 18 2.69 -5.59 -6.38
N ASN A 19 2.10 -4.82 -7.30
CA ASN A 19 2.72 -4.56 -8.60
C ASN A 19 4.05 -3.81 -8.45
N LEU A 20 4.12 -2.79 -7.57
CA LEU A 20 5.37 -2.08 -7.28
C LEU A 20 6.45 -3.04 -6.77
N PHE A 21 6.11 -3.95 -5.86
CA PHE A 21 7.05 -4.95 -5.36
C PHE A 21 7.54 -5.93 -6.42
N GLU A 22 6.65 -6.35 -7.33
CA GLU A 22 7.00 -7.20 -8.47
C GLU A 22 7.91 -6.46 -9.48
N GLU A 23 7.71 -5.15 -9.68
CA GLU A 23 8.57 -4.33 -10.54
C GLU A 23 9.97 -4.10 -9.97
N LEU A 24 10.12 -4.16 -8.64
CA LEU A 24 11.41 -4.05 -7.94
C LEU A 24 12.25 -5.35 -7.99
N GLU A 25 11.77 -6.44 -8.61
CA GLU A 25 12.41 -7.77 -8.66
C GLU A 25 13.66 -7.88 -9.57
N GLU A 26 14.82 -7.40 -9.10
CA GLU A 26 16.09 -8.06 -9.47
C GLU A 26 17.00 -8.45 -8.28
N GLU A 27 16.84 -7.92 -7.06
CA GLU A 27 17.75 -8.30 -5.95
C GLU A 27 17.13 -8.60 -4.56
N VAL A 28 15.84 -8.36 -4.27
CA VAL A 28 15.36 -8.34 -2.85
C VAL A 28 13.95 -8.96 -2.61
N ALA A 29 13.65 -10.11 -3.21
CA ALA A 29 12.33 -10.77 -3.10
C ALA A 29 11.85 -11.05 -1.64
N ARG A 30 12.75 -11.44 -0.72
CA ARG A 30 12.34 -11.83 0.65
C ARG A 30 11.98 -10.64 1.56
N SER A 31 12.66 -9.50 1.41
CA SER A 31 12.32 -8.30 2.21
C SER A 31 10.94 -7.79 1.80
N HIS A 32 10.66 -7.78 0.49
CA HIS A 32 9.39 -7.29 -0.05
C HIS A 32 8.19 -8.11 0.42
N GLU A 33 8.31 -9.45 0.50
CA GLU A 33 7.26 -10.32 1.06
C GLU A 33 6.95 -10.00 2.54
N GLU A 34 7.98 -9.77 3.37
CA GLU A 34 7.79 -9.39 4.78
C GLU A 34 7.14 -8.00 4.90
N LYS A 35 7.64 -7.01 4.15
CA LYS A 35 7.09 -5.65 4.18
C LYS A 35 5.65 -5.61 3.65
N TYR A 36 5.33 -6.39 2.62
CA TYR A 36 3.97 -6.53 2.12
C TYR A 36 3.03 -7.14 3.17
N ALA A 37 3.47 -8.18 3.89
CA ALA A 37 2.67 -8.76 4.96
C ALA A 37 2.42 -7.78 6.12
N LEU A 38 3.43 -6.96 6.48
CA LEU A 38 3.27 -5.89 7.48
C LEU A 38 2.29 -4.81 7.01
N LEU A 39 2.29 -4.47 5.71
CA LEU A 39 1.32 -3.53 5.15
C LEU A 39 -0.10 -4.10 5.28
N GLU A 40 -0.30 -5.34 4.85
CA GLU A 40 -1.61 -6.00 4.90
C GLU A 40 -2.20 -6.00 6.31
N ASP A 41 -1.40 -6.35 7.32
CA ASP A 41 -1.80 -6.31 8.73
C ASP A 41 -2.11 -4.88 9.20
N ALA A 42 -1.27 -3.89 8.84
CA ALA A 42 -1.51 -2.50 9.20
C ALA A 42 -2.84 -1.97 8.63
N LEU A 43 -3.16 -2.31 7.38
CA LEU A 43 -4.41 -1.90 6.73
C LEU A 43 -5.62 -2.65 7.30
N GLU A 44 -5.48 -3.93 7.67
CA GLU A 44 -6.54 -4.72 8.32
C GLU A 44 -6.99 -4.16 9.67
N ASN A 45 -6.08 -3.51 10.38
CA ASN A 45 -6.38 -2.91 11.67
C ASN A 45 -7.06 -1.52 11.56
N ALA A 46 -7.12 -0.91 10.38
CA ALA A 46 -7.82 0.36 10.16
C ALA A 46 -9.34 0.15 10.12
N SER A 47 -10.10 1.08 10.73
CA SER A 47 -11.56 0.99 10.82
C SER A 47 -12.32 1.82 9.78
N ASP A 48 -11.65 2.73 9.08
CA ASP A 48 -12.18 3.52 7.97
C ASP A 48 -11.08 3.96 6.99
N VAL A 49 -11.46 4.68 5.93
CA VAL A 49 -10.55 5.11 4.85
C VAL A 49 -9.52 6.12 5.35
N ASP A 50 -9.87 6.98 6.31
CA ASP A 50 -8.95 7.98 6.85
C ASP A 50 -7.89 7.28 7.73
N GLU A 51 -8.30 6.30 8.53
CA GLU A 51 -7.37 5.44 9.28
C GLU A 51 -6.52 4.56 8.36
N LEU A 52 -7.08 4.08 7.23
CA LEU A 52 -6.35 3.30 6.23
C LEU A 52 -5.23 4.13 5.61
N ARG A 53 -5.52 5.40 5.28
CA ARG A 53 -4.51 6.35 4.79
C ARG A 53 -3.41 6.57 5.82
N VAL A 54 -3.77 6.82 7.08
CA VAL A 54 -2.79 7.02 8.15
C VAL A 54 -1.93 5.77 8.35
N ALA A 55 -2.52 4.58 8.35
CA ALA A 55 -1.80 3.32 8.48
C ALA A 55 -0.82 3.11 7.32
N PHE A 56 -1.23 3.42 6.09
CA PHE A 56 -0.37 3.35 4.92
C PHE A 56 0.79 4.36 4.98
N GLU A 57 0.52 5.62 5.32
CA GLU A 57 1.54 6.66 5.45
C GLU A 57 2.59 6.31 6.52
N GLN A 58 2.15 5.72 7.64
CA GLN A 58 3.05 5.23 8.68
C GLN A 58 3.94 4.09 8.18
N TRP A 59 3.33 3.07 7.56
CA TRP A 59 4.08 1.95 6.97
C TRP A 59 5.08 2.42 5.92
N HIS A 60 4.69 3.37 5.06
CA HIS A 60 5.55 3.93 4.02
C HIS A 60 6.74 4.66 4.64
N SER A 61 6.50 5.54 5.61
CA SER A 61 7.58 6.24 6.31
C SER A 61 8.55 5.29 7.02
N ASP A 62 8.08 4.15 7.49
CA ASP A 62 8.89 3.20 8.24
C ASP A 62 9.70 2.26 7.33
N HIS A 63 9.24 2.02 6.09
CA HIS A 63 9.76 0.92 5.27
C HIS A 63 10.11 1.27 3.82
N ALA A 64 9.63 2.39 3.25
CA ALA A 64 9.83 2.72 1.84
C ALA A 64 11.31 2.87 1.45
N ASP A 65 12.13 3.40 2.36
CA ASP A 65 13.59 3.52 2.18
C ASP A 65 14.30 2.16 2.15
N GLU A 66 13.77 1.14 2.85
CA GLU A 66 14.39 -0.18 2.93
C GLU A 66 14.21 -1.01 1.65
N ILE A 67 13.16 -0.70 0.90
CA ILE A 67 12.72 -1.40 -0.31
C ILE A 67 12.90 -0.54 -1.57
N ASP A 68 13.56 0.62 -1.43
CA ASP A 68 13.82 1.59 -2.49
C ASP A 68 12.58 1.87 -3.35
N LEU A 69 11.44 2.14 -2.68
CA LEU A 69 10.15 2.18 -3.35
C LEU A 69 10.03 3.34 -4.36
N GLY A 70 10.83 4.40 -4.20
CA GLY A 70 11.01 5.47 -5.19
C GLY A 70 9.85 6.47 -5.35
N TYR A 71 8.72 6.28 -4.65
CA TYR A 71 7.54 7.14 -4.69
C TYR A 71 7.15 7.63 -3.30
N GLU A 72 6.59 8.83 -3.21
CA GLU A 72 6.01 9.34 -1.95
C GLU A 72 4.68 8.63 -1.64
N ALA A 73 4.32 8.55 -0.35
CA ALA A 73 3.07 7.93 0.08
C ALA A 73 1.84 8.53 -0.64
N ASP A 74 1.76 9.86 -0.74
CA ASP A 74 0.65 10.53 -1.42
C ASP A 74 0.56 10.15 -2.91
N GLU A 75 1.69 9.95 -3.59
CA GLU A 75 1.73 9.55 -4.99
C GLU A 75 1.18 8.13 -5.18
N ILE A 76 1.61 7.20 -4.33
CA ILE A 76 1.16 5.80 -4.35
C ILE A 76 -0.32 5.72 -4.03
N TRP A 77 -0.76 6.49 -3.03
CA TRP A 77 -2.16 6.57 -2.65
C TRP A 77 -3.02 7.05 -3.82
N ASP A 78 -2.66 8.18 -4.43
CA ASP A 78 -3.37 8.72 -5.58
C ASP A 78 -3.33 7.76 -6.77
N MET A 79 -2.21 7.08 -7.04
CA MET A 79 -2.13 6.08 -8.10
C MET A 79 -3.05 4.90 -7.83
N ALA A 80 -3.05 4.38 -6.60
CA ALA A 80 -3.88 3.25 -6.18
C ALA A 80 -5.37 3.56 -6.30
N ILE A 81 -5.83 4.71 -5.79
CA ILE A 81 -7.28 5.04 -5.79
C ILE A 81 -7.77 5.57 -7.13
N ASN A 82 -6.91 6.20 -7.94
CA ASN A 82 -7.33 6.72 -9.24
C ASN A 82 -7.31 5.64 -10.35
N LEU A 83 -6.72 4.47 -10.10
CA LEU A 83 -6.77 3.32 -11.01
C LEU A 83 -8.21 2.81 -11.29
N GLU A 84 -9.20 3.13 -10.44
CA GLU A 84 -10.62 2.80 -10.67
C GLU A 84 -11.33 3.70 -11.71
N THR A 85 -10.67 4.69 -12.32
CA THR A 85 -11.30 5.65 -13.26
C THR A 85 -10.97 5.46 -14.75
N LYS A 86 -10.60 4.25 -15.20
CA LYS A 86 -10.48 3.94 -16.65
C LYS A 86 -11.24 2.70 -17.10
#